data_AF-A0A1M3HB92-F1
#
_entry.id   AF-A0A1M3HB92-F1
#
_cell.length_a   1.000
_cell.length_b   1.000
_cell.length_c   1.000
_cell.angle_alpha   90.00
_cell.angle_beta   90.00
_cell.angle_gamma   90.00
#
_symmetry.space_group_name_H-M   'P 1'
#
loop_
_entity.id
_entity.type
_entity.pdbx_description
1 polymer ?
#
loop_
_entity_poly.entity_id
_entity_poly.type
_entity_poly.pdbx_seq_one_letter_code
_entity_poly.pdbx_strand_id
1 'polypeptide(L)' 'MIEKTIFNRRMPPTIQDVKIYFSQKGISEPEAEIFFLFQEKRQWATRKGRSLLEWKRTARRWIAAILLDQSLFYD' A
#
# COMPACT_ATOMS: atom_id res chain seq x y z
N MET A 1 -16.17 13.78 -18.82
CA MET A 1 -14.76 13.92 -18.37
C MET A 1 -14.76 13.78 -16.86
N ILE A 2 -14.15 12.71 -16.35
CA ILE A 2 -14.38 12.22 -14.98
C ILE A 2 -13.79 13.22 -13.96
N GLU A 3 -14.68 13.89 -13.21
CA GLU A 3 -14.34 14.64 -12.01
C GLU A 3 -13.67 13.71 -11.01
N LYS A 4 -12.35 13.85 -10.86
CA LYS A 4 -11.60 13.20 -9.78
C LYS A 4 -11.97 13.91 -8.48
N THR A 5 -13.08 13.49 -7.89
CA THR A 5 -13.60 13.97 -6.61
C THR A 5 -12.58 13.72 -5.49
N ILE A 6 -11.80 14.76 -5.20
CA ILE A 6 -11.54 15.31 -3.87
C ILE A 6 -11.65 14.31 -2.70
N PHE A 7 -10.50 13.73 -2.35
CA PHE A 7 -10.07 13.34 -1.00
C PHE A 7 -11.16 13.03 0.05
N ASN A 8 -11.74 11.83 0.00
CA ASN A 8 -12.33 11.27 1.20
C ASN A 8 -11.22 10.85 2.18
N ARG A 9 -10.70 11.83 2.93
CA ARG A 9 -9.59 11.73 3.91
C ARG A 9 -9.86 10.76 5.08
N ARG A 10 -10.99 10.07 5.10
CA ARG A 10 -11.41 9.13 6.16
C ARG A 10 -11.75 7.72 5.68
N MET A 11 -11.75 7.47 4.37
CA MET A 11 -12.02 6.12 3.86
C MET A 11 -10.72 5.34 3.66
N PRO A 12 -10.68 4.04 4.05
CA PRO A 12 -9.59 3.16 3.65
C PRO A 12 -9.46 3.18 2.13
N PRO A 13 -8.22 3.22 1.59
CA PRO A 13 -8.01 3.10 0.16
C PRO A 13 -8.57 1.76 -0.31
N THR A 14 -9.10 1.73 -1.53
CA THR A 14 -9.57 0.47 -2.11
C THR A 14 -8.38 -0.41 -2.49
N ILE A 15 -8.60 -1.73 -2.60
CA ILE A 15 -7.57 -2.64 -3.09
C ILE A 15 -7.07 -2.23 -4.49
N GLN A 16 -7.93 -1.61 -5.29
CA GLN A 16 -7.59 -1.09 -6.60
C GLN A 16 -6.61 0.11 -6.52
N ASP A 17 -6.80 1.03 -5.57
CA ASP A 17 -5.83 2.11 -5.31
C ASP A 17 -4.46 1.56 -4.91
N VAL A 18 -4.44 0.51 -4.08
CA VAL A 18 -3.22 -0.16 -3.65
C VAL A 18 -2.54 -0.86 -4.83
N LYS A 19 -3.28 -1.61 -5.65
CA LYS A 19 -2.77 -2.27 -6.86
C LYS A 19 -2.16 -1.26 -7.84
N ILE A 20 -2.86 -0.16 -8.12
CA ILE A 20 -2.35 0.91 -8.99
C ILE A 20 -1.05 1.50 -8.42
N TYR A 21 -0.99 1.75 -7.10
CA TYR A 21 0.21 2.29 -6.47
C TYR A 21 1.41 1.34 -6.54
N PHE A 22 1.20 0.05 -6.33
CA PHE A 22 2.24 -0.98 -6.41
C PHE A 22 2.69 -1.20 -7.86
N SER A 23 1.74 -1.24 -8.80
CA SER A 23 2.02 -1.33 -10.24
C SER A 23 2.85 -0.13 -10.74
N GLN A 24 2.54 1.10 -10.29
CA GLN A 24 3.35 2.29 -10.56
C GLN A 24 4.79 2.20 -10.03
N LYS A 25 5.04 1.33 -9.06
CA LYS A 25 6.37 1.09 -8.47
C LYS A 25 7.06 -0.14 -9.05
N GLY A 26 6.46 -0.81 -10.03
CA GLY A 26 7.01 -2.01 -10.65
C GLY A 26 6.87 -3.26 -9.77
N ILE A 27 5.98 -3.24 -8.78
CA ILE A 27 5.71 -4.37 -7.89
C ILE A 27 4.45 -5.09 -8.37
N SER A 28 4.46 -6.41 -8.29
CA SER A 28 3.37 -7.22 -8.81
C SER A 28 2.08 -7.04 -8.01
N GLU A 29 0.95 -7.16 -8.71
CA GLU A 29 -0.38 -7.14 -8.09
C GLU A 29 -0.57 -8.14 -6.92
N PRO A 30 -0.05 -9.38 -6.94
CA PRO A 30 -0.18 -10.28 -5.79
C PRO A 30 0.45 -9.73 -4.51
N GLU A 31 1.62 -9.07 -4.56
CA GLU A 31 2.19 -8.41 -3.38
C GLU A 31 1.31 -7.26 -2.86
N ALA A 32 0.63 -6.55 -3.76
CA ALA A 32 -0.32 -5.51 -3.40
C ALA A 32 -1.55 -6.08 -2.66
N GLU A 33 -2.05 -7.25 -3.09
CA GLU A 33 -3.15 -7.96 -2.42
C GLU A 33 -2.74 -8.47 -1.03
N ILE A 34 -1.54 -9.05 -0.92
CA ILE A 34 -0.99 -9.49 0.37
C ILE A 34 -0.89 -8.29 1.34
N PHE A 35 -0.37 -7.17 0.86
CA PHE A 35 -0.30 -5.94 1.65
C PHE A 35 -1.70 -5.47 2.09
N PHE A 36 -2.67 -5.47 1.18
CA PHE A 36 -4.05 -5.05 1.48
C PHE A 36 -4.68 -5.95 2.55
N LEU A 37 -4.62 -7.27 2.38
CA LEU A 37 -5.14 -8.25 3.34
C LEU A 37 -4.45 -8.12 4.72
N PHE A 38 -3.15 -7.84 4.73
CA PHE A 38 -2.40 -7.63 5.97
C PHE A 38 -2.85 -6.36 6.70
N GLN A 39 -3.13 -5.28 5.98
CA GLN A 39 -3.68 -4.05 6.57
C GLN A 39 -5.13 -4.22 7.00
N GLU A 40 -5.94 -4.96 6.23
CA GLU A 40 -7.33 -5.26 6.54
C GLU A 40 -7.46 -6.06 7.83
N LYS A 41 -6.63 -7.09 8.03
CA LYS A 41 -6.54 -7.83 9.31
C LYS A 41 -6.13 -6.93 10.48
N ARG A 42 -5.38 -5.87 10.21
CA ARG A 42 -4.99 -4.85 11.20
C ARG A 42 -6.04 -3.73 11.32
N GLN A 43 -7.21 -3.89 10.71
CA GLN A 43 -8.30 -2.92 10.64
C GLN A 43 -7.85 -1.54 10.15
N TRP A 44 -6.79 -1.50 9.33
CA TRP A 44 -6.13 -0.26 8.92
C TRP A 44 -5.79 0.66 10.11
N ALA A 45 -5.63 0.08 11.31
CA ALA A 45 -5.48 0.75 12.59
C ALA A 45 -4.10 0.42 13.19
N THR A 46 -3.31 1.45 13.40
CA THR A 46 -2.10 1.42 14.21
C THR A 46 -2.47 1.89 15.60
N ARG A 47 -1.71 1.46 16.61
CA ARG A 47 -1.85 1.77 18.04
C ARG A 47 -2.03 3.27 18.40
N LYS A 48 -1.87 4.19 17.43
CA LYS A 48 -2.05 5.66 17.56
C LYS A 48 -3.11 6.28 16.62
N GLY A 49 -3.93 5.48 15.91
CA GLY A 49 -5.05 5.98 15.09
C GLY A 49 -4.68 6.74 13.81
N ARG A 50 -3.44 6.64 13.31
CA ARG A 50 -2.95 7.44 12.15
C ARG A 50 -2.77 6.68 10.82
N SER A 51 -3.02 5.37 10.80
CA SER A 51 -2.59 4.47 9.71
C SER A 51 -3.35 4.63 8.39
N LEU A 52 -4.60 5.07 8.41
CA LEU A 52 -5.37 5.33 7.18
C LEU A 52 -4.81 6.50 6.37
N LEU A 53 -4.17 7.48 7.02
CA LEU A 53 -3.48 8.58 6.35
C LEU A 53 -2.09 8.16 5.85
N GLU A 54 -1.43 7.25 6.59
CA GLU A 54 -0.03 6.88 6.40
C GLU A 54 0.16 5.58 5.62
N TRP A 55 -0.89 4.96 5.07
CA TRP A 55 -0.78 3.68 4.37
C TRP A 55 0.23 3.71 3.22
N LYS A 56 0.35 4.84 2.50
CA LYS A 56 1.36 5.01 1.45
C LYS A 56 2.78 4.93 1.99
N ARG A 57 3.04 5.44 3.20
CA ARG A 57 4.33 5.31 3.88
C ARG A 57 4.59 3.84 4.26
N THR A 58 3.57 3.14 4.74
CA THR A 58 3.68 1.70 5.03
C THR A 58 3.88 0.89 3.76
N ALA A 59 3.19 1.21 2.66
CA ALA A 59 3.36 0.61 1.35
C ALA A 59 4.79 0.83 0.81
N ARG A 60 5.35 2.04 0.92
CA ARG A 60 6.76 2.28 0.56
C ARG A 60 7.73 1.41 1.35
N ARG A 61 7.50 1.25 2.65
CA ARG A 61 8.34 0.37 3.49
C ARG A 61 8.21 -1.10 3.07
N TRP A 62 7.00 -1.53 2.72
CA TRP A 62 6.75 -2.88 2.22
C TRP A 62 7.48 -3.14 0.90
N ILE A 63 7.34 -2.21 -0.05
CA ILE A 63 8.04 -2.26 -1.34
C ILE A 63 9.55 -2.24 -1.15
N ALA A 64 10.08 -1.37 -0.28
CA ALA A 64 11.50 -1.33 0.02
C ALA A 64 12.01 -2.64 0.63
N ALA A 65 11.20 -3.33 1.46
CA ALA A 65 11.56 -4.64 2.00
C ALA A 65 11.60 -5.71 0.90
N ILE A 66 10.63 -5.72 -0.02
CA ILE A 66 10.63 -6.64 -1.17
C ILE A 66 11.85 -6.39 -2.07
N LEU A 67 12.14 -5.12 -2.38
CA LEU A 67 13.27 -4.76 -3.24
C LEU A 67 14.62 -5.05 -2.57
N LEU A 68 14.72 -4.85 -1.24
CA LEU A 68 15.91 -5.21 -0.50
C LEU A 68 16.13 -6.72 -0.51
N ASP A 69 15.05 -7.50 -0.33
CA ASP A 69 15.09 -8.96 -0.42
C ASP A 69 15.59 -9.40 -1.81
N GLN A 70 15.04 -8.85 -2.90
CA GLN A 70 15.52 -9.15 -4.27
C GLN A 70 16.95 -8.67 -4.56
N SER A 71 17.37 -7.54 -3.98
CA SER A 71 18.69 -6.96 -4.22
C SER A 71 19.81 -7.70 -3.50
N LEU A 72 19.53 -8.42 -2.41
CA LEU A 72 20.52 -9.23 -1.70
C LEU A 72 20.88 -10.54 -2.41
N PHE A 73 20.22 -10.87 -3.53
CA PHE A 73 20.56 -12.02 -4.38
C PHE A 73 21.51 -11.67 -5.54
N TYR A 74 21.97 -10.43 -5.64
CA TYR A 74 23.01 -10.01 -6.58
C TYR A 74 24.29 -9.61 -5.80
N ASP A 75 24.96 -10.62 -5.23
CA ASP A 75 26.41 -10.59 -4.92
C ASP A 75 27.05 -11.81 -5.59
#